data_AF-A0A7N2LBF7-F1
#
_entry.id   AF-A0A7N2LBF7-F1
#
_cell.length_a   1.000
_cell.length_b   1.000
_cell.length_c   1.000
_cell.angle_alpha   90.00
_cell.angle_beta   90.00
_cell.angle_gamma   90.00
#
_symmetry.space_group_name_H-M   'P 1'
#
loop_
_entity.id
_entity.type
_entity.pdbx_description
1 polymer ?
#
loop_
_entity_poly.entity_id
_entity_poly.type
_entity_poly.pdbx_seq_one_letter_code
_entity_poly.pdbx_strand_id
1 'polypeptide(L)'
;MIALVTSFAGIGVLVVIICYYCEKLSSKKIIYFWKKETLTYQSVEAFLRKNEPLAIRRYSYSDIKKTTNFFKDKLGQGGYGGVYKGKLQDGYFVAVKVLKESKGNGEEFLNKVASISRTSHVNIVTLMGFCFEESNKRALIYEFMPNGSLEKFIYKENPSNADRQLGWETLYKIAIGIARGLEYLHRGCNTGILHFDIKPHNILLDENFCPKIFDFGLAKICPREESVISMLGARGTAGYIAPEVFCRNIGRVSHKSDVYSYGMMVLEMVGGRKNIDVSVDHVSEIYFPHYIYKRIELDEELGLQGLISKEDEEIAKKMIIVSLWCIQTDPSS
;
A
#
# COMPACT_ATOMS: atom_id res chain seq x y z
N MET A 1 44.20 -84.75 14.43
CA MET A 1 44.55 -83.37 14.83
C MET A 1 44.66 -82.44 13.61
N ILE A 2 43.69 -82.49 12.66
CA ILE A 2 43.71 -81.68 11.41
C ILE A 2 42.36 -80.97 11.20
N ALA A 3 41.26 -81.49 11.76
CA ALA A 3 39.93 -80.88 11.66
C ALA A 3 39.70 -79.62 12.53
N LEU A 4 40.61 -79.31 13.47
CA LEU A 4 40.50 -78.13 14.33
C LEU A 4 41.20 -76.88 13.76
N VAL A 5 42.18 -77.04 12.86
CA VAL A 5 42.97 -75.91 12.32
C VAL A 5 42.26 -75.23 11.15
N THR A 6 41.44 -75.96 10.39
CA THR A 6 40.65 -75.41 9.27
C THR A 6 39.42 -74.61 9.71
N SER A 7 38.95 -74.80 10.95
CA SER A 7 37.77 -74.11 11.50
C SER A 7 38.08 -72.67 11.94
N PHE A 8 39.26 -72.40 12.53
CA PHE A 8 39.64 -71.05 12.96
C PHE A 8 39.97 -70.10 11.80
N ALA A 9 40.56 -70.61 10.72
CA ALA A 9 40.86 -69.80 9.54
C ALA A 9 39.60 -69.29 8.83
N GLY A 10 38.55 -70.12 8.73
CA GLY A 10 37.27 -69.74 8.12
C GLY A 10 36.53 -68.66 8.91
N ILE A 11 36.57 -68.73 10.25
CA ILE A 11 35.94 -67.73 11.12
C ILE A 11 36.68 -66.39 11.03
N GLY A 12 38.02 -66.40 10.99
CA GLY A 12 38.82 -65.19 10.85
C GLY A 12 38.51 -64.43 9.55
N VAL A 13 38.39 -65.15 8.42
CA VAL A 13 38.02 -64.55 7.13
C VAL A 13 36.61 -63.99 7.15
N LEU A 14 35.65 -64.69 7.77
CA LEU A 14 34.26 -64.21 7.88
C LEU A 14 34.16 -62.92 8.71
N VAL A 15 34.90 -62.82 9.82
CA VAL A 15 34.95 -61.63 10.68
C VAL A 15 35.54 -60.44 9.93
N VAL A 16 36.64 -60.63 9.17
CA VAL A 16 37.24 -59.56 8.37
C VAL A 16 36.28 -59.05 7.29
N ILE A 17 35.56 -59.96 6.63
CA ILE A 17 34.53 -59.60 5.64
C ILE A 17 33.40 -58.81 6.31
N ILE A 18 32.90 -59.28 7.45
CA ILE A 18 31.85 -58.58 8.20
C ILE A 18 32.31 -57.18 8.63
N CYS A 19 33.52 -57.05 9.18
CA CYS A 19 34.09 -55.75 9.56
C CYS A 19 34.22 -54.81 8.35
N TYR A 20 34.72 -55.29 7.21
CA TYR A 20 34.82 -54.51 5.98
C TYR A 20 33.45 -54.02 5.48
N TYR A 21 32.43 -54.89 5.48
CA TYR A 21 31.08 -54.51 5.09
C TYR A 21 30.43 -53.55 6.09
N CYS A 22 30.66 -53.74 7.40
CA CYS A 22 30.18 -52.84 8.46
C CYS A 22 30.80 -51.43 8.35
N GLU A 23 32.11 -51.30 8.11
CA GLU A 23 32.77 -50.00 7.88
C GLU A 23 32.26 -49.31 6.61
N LYS A 24 32.03 -50.07 5.53
CA LYS A 24 31.51 -49.56 4.27
C LYS A 24 30.05 -49.10 4.38
N LEU A 25 29.23 -49.82 5.15
CA LEU A 25 27.84 -49.43 5.47
C LEU A 25 27.80 -48.18 6.36
N SER A 26 28.67 -48.09 7.37
CA SER A 26 28.81 -46.91 8.23
C SER A 26 29.21 -45.67 7.41
N SER A 27 30.24 -45.81 6.56
CA SER A 27 30.69 -44.75 5.64
C SER A 27 29.58 -44.28 4.69
N LYS A 28 28.81 -45.20 4.12
CA LYS A 28 27.66 -44.86 3.25
C LYS A 28 26.55 -44.12 4.01
N LYS A 29 26.23 -44.53 5.25
CA LYS A 29 25.24 -43.83 6.10
C LYS A 29 25.71 -42.42 6.43
N ILE A 30 26.99 -42.25 6.76
CA ILE A 30 27.61 -40.94 7.02
C ILE A 30 27.50 -40.06 5.77
N ILE A 31 27.94 -40.54 4.59
CA ILE A 31 27.84 -39.78 3.33
C ILE A 31 26.39 -39.42 2.98
N TYR A 32 25.45 -40.35 3.18
CA TYR A 32 24.02 -40.09 2.96
C TYR A 32 23.47 -39.04 3.93
N PHE A 33 23.86 -39.10 5.20
CA PHE A 33 23.49 -38.13 6.23
C PHE A 33 24.02 -36.73 5.90
N TRP A 34 25.32 -36.60 5.58
CA TRP A 34 25.92 -35.33 5.15
C TRP A 34 25.29 -34.80 3.87
N LYS A 35 24.99 -35.67 2.88
CA LYS A 35 24.30 -35.26 1.65
C LYS A 35 22.87 -34.77 1.94
N LYS A 36 22.16 -35.42 2.86
CA LYS A 36 20.83 -35.00 3.31
C LYS A 36 20.88 -33.68 4.07
N GLU A 37 21.84 -33.49 4.98
CA GLU A 37 22.08 -32.20 5.65
C GLU A 37 22.41 -31.09 4.64
N THR A 38 23.28 -31.37 3.66
CA THR A 38 23.67 -30.38 2.64
C THR A 38 22.47 -29.97 1.78
N LEU A 39 21.64 -30.93 1.36
CA LEU A 39 20.38 -30.66 0.63
C LEU A 39 19.37 -29.88 1.49
N THR A 40 19.27 -30.21 2.78
CA THR A 40 18.40 -29.51 3.73
C THR A 40 18.89 -28.08 3.91
N TYR A 41 20.19 -27.88 4.14
CA TYR A 41 20.81 -26.56 4.25
C TYR A 41 20.63 -25.74 2.97
N GLN A 42 20.85 -26.32 1.79
CA GLN A 42 20.61 -25.64 0.51
C GLN A 42 19.13 -25.27 0.33
N SER A 43 18.20 -26.11 0.76
CA SER A 43 16.76 -25.82 0.71
C SER A 43 16.36 -24.73 1.70
N VAL A 44 16.98 -24.72 2.89
CA VAL A 44 16.79 -23.69 3.92
C VAL A 44 17.43 -22.38 3.46
N GLU A 45 18.61 -22.38 2.85
CA GLU A 45 19.22 -21.19 2.27
C GLU A 45 18.41 -20.65 1.09
N ALA A 46 17.89 -21.51 0.22
CA ALA A 46 16.99 -21.09 -0.85
C ALA A 46 15.71 -20.48 -0.28
N PHE A 47 15.17 -21.05 0.81
CA PHE A 47 14.03 -20.50 1.53
C PHE A 47 14.38 -19.17 2.22
N LEU A 48 15.52 -19.06 2.90
CA LEU A 48 15.96 -17.84 3.58
C LEU A 48 16.29 -16.72 2.60
N ARG A 49 16.89 -17.01 1.43
CA ARG A 49 17.07 -16.03 0.34
C ARG A 49 15.73 -15.59 -0.26
N LYS A 50 14.75 -16.49 -0.31
CA LYS A 50 13.39 -16.18 -0.78
C LYS A 50 12.60 -15.36 0.24
N ASN A 51 12.88 -15.53 1.53
CA ASN A 51 12.16 -14.91 2.64
C ASN A 51 13.04 -13.95 3.46
N GLU A 52 14.11 -13.42 2.85
CA GLU A 52 14.95 -12.42 3.48
C GLU A 52 14.07 -11.20 3.80
N PRO A 53 14.21 -10.55 4.98
CA PRO A 53 13.43 -9.36 5.29
C PRO A 53 13.55 -8.38 4.13
N LEU A 54 12.41 -7.91 3.60
CA LEU A 54 12.34 -7.03 2.44
C LEU A 54 12.97 -5.67 2.76
N ALA A 55 14.29 -5.61 2.83
CA ALA A 55 15.02 -4.37 2.77
C ALA A 55 14.72 -3.77 1.41
N ILE A 56 14.26 -2.52 1.40
CA ILE A 56 13.89 -1.84 0.17
C ILE A 56 15.12 -1.77 -0.73
N ARG A 57 15.00 -2.38 -1.90
CA ARG A 57 16.14 -2.55 -2.79
C ARG A 57 16.44 -1.25 -3.53
N ARG A 58 17.71 -0.89 -3.55
CA ARG A 58 18.23 0.17 -4.43
C ARG A 58 18.53 -0.42 -5.81
N TYR A 59 17.93 0.15 -6.84
CA TYR A 59 18.11 -0.22 -8.24
C TYR A 59 18.98 0.82 -8.95
N SER A 60 19.76 0.37 -9.93
CA SER A 60 20.41 1.30 -10.86
C SER A 60 19.42 1.82 -11.89
N TYR A 61 19.71 2.96 -12.52
CA TYR A 61 18.86 3.49 -13.60
C TYR A 61 18.85 2.56 -14.83
N SER A 62 19.91 1.77 -15.02
CA SER A 62 19.95 0.70 -16.01
C SER A 62 18.91 -0.39 -15.70
N ASP A 63 18.77 -0.77 -14.43
CA ASP A 63 17.75 -1.72 -13.99
C ASP A 63 16.34 -1.15 -14.19
N ILE A 64 16.13 0.14 -13.92
CA ILE A 64 14.85 0.83 -14.20
C ILE A 64 14.51 0.73 -15.69
N LYS A 65 15.47 1.03 -16.58
CA LYS A 65 15.25 0.91 -18.03
C LYS A 65 14.89 -0.51 -18.44
N LYS A 66 15.60 -1.53 -17.93
CA LYS A 66 15.31 -2.93 -18.23
C LYS A 66 13.92 -3.35 -17.72
N THR A 67 13.62 -3.02 -16.46
CA THR A 67 12.35 -3.36 -15.79
C THR A 67 11.14 -2.79 -16.53
N THR A 68 11.28 -1.59 -17.09
CA THR A 68 10.22 -0.87 -17.83
C THR A 68 10.24 -1.12 -19.34
N ASN A 69 11.07 -2.04 -19.82
CA ASN A 69 11.30 -2.27 -21.24
C ASN A 69 11.56 -0.95 -22.02
N PHE A 70 12.52 -0.16 -21.52
CA PHE A 70 12.85 1.18 -22.02
C PHE A 70 11.66 2.17 -21.99
N PHE A 71 10.90 2.15 -20.89
CA PHE A 71 9.76 3.06 -20.67
C PHE A 71 8.63 2.92 -21.70
N LYS A 72 8.46 1.73 -22.27
CA LYS A 72 7.49 1.47 -23.35
C LYS A 72 6.03 1.64 -22.90
N ASP A 73 5.67 1.05 -21.77
CA ASP A 73 4.28 0.94 -21.32
C ASP A 73 3.95 2.06 -20.32
N LYS A 74 3.57 3.24 -20.82
CA LYS A 74 3.23 4.38 -19.97
C LYS A 74 1.83 4.25 -19.38
N LEU A 75 1.73 4.26 -18.05
CA LEU A 75 0.48 4.20 -17.29
C LEU A 75 -0.12 5.58 -17.04
N GLY A 76 0.73 6.62 -16.93
CA GLY A 76 0.27 7.97 -16.66
C GLY A 76 1.38 9.01 -16.64
N GLN A 77 0.99 10.28 -16.59
CA GLN A 77 1.87 11.43 -16.48
C GLN A 77 1.27 12.43 -15.51
N GLY A 78 2.06 12.84 -14.51
CA GLY A 78 1.71 13.95 -13.62
C GLY A 78 2.78 15.04 -13.63
N GLY A 79 2.57 16.08 -12.80
CA GLY A 79 3.55 17.15 -12.58
C GLY A 79 4.89 16.63 -12.05
N TYR A 80 4.86 15.55 -11.27
CA TYR A 80 6.03 14.94 -10.64
C TYR A 80 6.81 13.97 -11.54
N GLY A 81 6.27 13.58 -12.70
CA GLY A 81 6.92 12.60 -13.57
C GLY A 81 5.98 11.62 -14.27
N GLY A 82 6.58 10.64 -14.93
CA GLY A 82 5.88 9.58 -15.67
C GLY A 82 5.80 8.30 -14.87
N VAL A 83 4.69 7.57 -14.99
CA VAL A 83 4.52 6.24 -14.40
C VAL A 83 4.48 5.21 -15.51
N TYR A 84 5.24 4.13 -15.36
CA TYR A 84 5.41 3.10 -16.37
C TYR A 84 5.14 1.73 -15.77
N LYS A 85 4.49 0.86 -16.54
CA LYS A 85 4.38 -0.55 -16.19
C LYS A 85 5.73 -1.22 -16.42
N GLY A 86 6.12 -2.09 -15.51
CA GLY A 86 7.32 -2.89 -15.63
C GLY A 86 7.12 -4.30 -15.10
N LYS A 87 8.16 -5.11 -15.26
CA LYS A 87 8.21 -6.47 -14.73
C LYS A 87 9.59 -6.71 -14.12
N LEU A 88 9.61 -7.09 -12.84
CA LEU A 88 10.84 -7.46 -12.14
C LEU A 88 11.37 -8.82 -12.62
N GLN A 89 12.62 -9.14 -12.29
CA GLN A 89 13.28 -10.39 -12.72
C GLN A 89 12.59 -11.66 -12.19
N ASP A 90 11.98 -11.57 -11.02
CA ASP A 90 11.17 -12.61 -10.38
C ASP A 90 9.77 -12.75 -10.99
N GLY A 91 9.41 -11.87 -11.93
CA GLY A 91 8.18 -11.94 -12.71
C GLY A 91 7.04 -11.08 -12.18
N TYR A 92 7.18 -10.41 -11.04
CA TYR A 92 6.13 -9.54 -10.51
C TYR A 92 5.99 -8.26 -11.35
N PHE A 93 4.74 -7.89 -11.64
CA PHE A 93 4.44 -6.62 -12.29
C PHE A 93 4.59 -5.46 -11.31
N VAL A 94 5.18 -4.37 -11.79
CA VAL A 94 5.44 -3.17 -10.99
C VAL A 94 4.99 -1.90 -11.70
N ALA A 95 4.71 -0.87 -10.91
CA ALA A 95 4.54 0.50 -11.38
C ALA A 95 5.81 1.30 -11.04
N VAL A 96 6.51 1.79 -12.06
CA VAL A 96 7.74 2.56 -11.93
C VAL A 96 7.44 4.04 -12.15
N LYS A 97 7.45 4.82 -11.07
CA LYS A 97 7.29 6.28 -11.09
C LYS A 97 8.67 6.91 -11.29
N VAL A 98 8.95 7.34 -12.52
CA VAL A 98 10.17 8.07 -12.88
C VAL A 98 9.92 9.54 -12.64
N LEU A 99 10.71 10.15 -11.76
CA LEU A 99 10.53 11.53 -11.36
C LEU A 99 11.19 12.47 -12.39
N LYS A 100 10.52 13.58 -12.69
CA LYS A 100 11.14 14.68 -13.48
C LYS A 100 12.20 15.39 -12.65
N GLU A 101 13.06 16.16 -13.31
CA GLU A 101 14.00 17.07 -12.65
C GLU A 101 13.25 17.95 -11.66
N SER A 102 13.53 17.79 -10.37
CA SER A 102 12.93 18.61 -9.34
C SER A 102 13.68 19.93 -9.27
N LYS A 103 12.99 21.07 -9.38
CA LYS A 103 13.56 22.39 -9.02
C LYS A 103 13.90 22.50 -7.52
N GLY A 104 13.52 21.51 -6.70
CA GLY A 104 13.78 21.45 -5.25
C GLY A 104 14.94 20.52 -4.87
N ASN A 105 15.28 20.55 -3.58
CA ASN A 105 16.38 19.80 -2.94
C ASN A 105 16.18 18.26 -2.88
N GLY A 106 15.09 17.70 -3.41
CA GLY A 106 14.78 16.27 -3.32
C GLY A 106 14.13 15.83 -2.00
N GLU A 107 13.71 16.76 -1.14
CA GLU A 107 13.04 16.46 0.15
C GLU A 107 11.81 15.57 -0.04
N GLU A 108 10.98 15.82 -1.06
CA GLU A 108 9.78 14.99 -1.33
C GLU A 108 10.16 13.52 -1.61
N PHE A 109 11.25 13.28 -2.35
CA PHE A 109 11.71 11.91 -2.63
C PHE A 109 12.18 11.22 -1.35
N LEU A 110 13.01 11.90 -0.56
CA LEU A 110 13.50 11.38 0.71
C LEU A 110 12.35 11.13 1.69
N ASN A 111 11.37 12.04 1.74
CA ASN A 111 10.20 11.93 2.58
C ASN A 111 9.33 10.72 2.21
N LYS A 112 9.14 10.48 0.91
CA LYS A 112 8.45 9.28 0.39
C LYS A 112 9.17 8.02 0.85
N VAL A 113 10.46 7.90 0.54
CA VAL A 113 11.25 6.71 0.88
C VAL A 113 11.30 6.50 2.38
N ALA A 114 11.56 7.54 3.18
CA ALA A 114 11.65 7.44 4.64
C ALA A 114 10.33 7.06 5.32
N SER A 115 9.19 7.53 4.79
CA SER A 115 7.87 7.25 5.37
C SER A 115 7.35 5.88 4.95
N ILE A 116 7.24 5.63 3.63
CA ILE A 116 6.61 4.40 3.13
C ILE A 116 7.45 3.15 3.44
N SER A 117 8.76 3.31 3.61
CA SER A 117 9.64 2.20 3.97
C SER A 117 9.38 1.56 5.33
N ARG A 118 8.66 2.28 6.19
CA ARG A 118 8.31 1.85 7.54
C ARG A 118 6.93 1.19 7.60
N THR A 119 6.28 1.03 6.44
CA THR A 119 4.91 0.53 6.34
C THR A 119 4.91 -0.87 5.75
N SER A 120 4.05 -1.72 6.31
CA SER A 120 3.75 -3.06 5.78
C SER A 120 2.32 -3.40 6.20
N HIS A 121 1.37 -3.14 5.30
CA HIS A 121 -0.05 -3.32 5.59
C HIS A 121 -0.84 -3.54 4.30
N VAL A 122 -1.89 -4.37 4.37
CA VAL A 122 -2.70 -4.75 3.21
C VAL A 122 -3.38 -3.57 2.52
N ASN A 123 -3.64 -2.48 3.24
CA ASN A 123 -4.25 -1.25 2.73
C ASN A 123 -3.25 -0.10 2.48
N ILE A 124 -1.95 -0.39 2.38
CA ILE A 124 -0.91 0.57 2.01
C ILE A 124 -0.15 0.02 0.80
N VAL A 125 0.15 0.86 -0.18
CA VAL A 125 0.93 0.42 -1.35
C VAL A 125 2.35 0.08 -0.94
N THR A 126 2.82 -1.07 -1.39
CA THR A 126 4.17 -1.57 -1.11
C THR A 126 5.20 -0.88 -2.00
N LEU A 127 6.18 -0.21 -1.39
CA LEU A 127 7.39 0.24 -2.08
C LEU A 127 8.39 -0.92 -2.19
N MET A 128 8.57 -1.46 -3.39
CA MET A 128 9.46 -2.58 -3.65
C MET A 128 10.92 -2.14 -3.83
N GLY A 129 11.14 -0.86 -4.16
CA GLY A 129 12.48 -0.33 -4.37
C GLY A 129 12.52 1.11 -4.85
N PHE A 130 13.72 1.64 -4.95
CA PHE A 130 13.95 2.97 -5.51
C PHE A 130 15.25 3.03 -6.33
N CYS A 131 15.33 4.00 -7.22
CA CYS A 131 16.55 4.42 -7.89
C CYS A 131 16.88 5.84 -7.47
N PHE A 132 18.13 6.07 -7.09
CA PHE A 132 18.67 7.39 -6.80
C PHE A 132 20.09 7.45 -7.34
N GLU A 133 20.28 8.13 -8.46
CA GLU A 133 21.56 8.35 -9.12
C GLU A 133 21.72 9.84 -9.48
N GLU A 134 22.93 10.21 -9.91
CA GLU A 134 23.25 11.54 -10.42
C GLU A 134 22.41 11.93 -11.65
N SER A 135 22.48 13.21 -12.05
CA SER A 135 21.75 13.75 -13.21
C SER A 135 20.24 13.52 -13.15
N ASN A 136 19.65 13.70 -11.95
CA ASN A 136 18.20 13.60 -11.71
C ASN A 136 17.55 12.25 -12.07
N LYS A 137 18.33 11.16 -12.09
CA LYS A 137 17.83 9.80 -12.30
C LYS A 137 17.22 9.23 -11.03
N ARG A 138 15.98 9.60 -10.77
CA ARG A 138 15.21 9.17 -9.59
C ARG A 138 13.97 8.40 -9.99
N ALA A 139 13.76 7.24 -9.37
CA ALA A 139 12.57 6.43 -9.61
C ALA A 139 12.10 5.74 -8.33
N LEU A 140 10.81 5.47 -8.24
CA LEU A 140 10.18 4.69 -7.18
C LEU A 140 9.47 3.50 -7.84
N ILE A 141 9.64 2.31 -7.27
CA ILE A 141 9.12 1.05 -7.80
C ILE A 141 8.08 0.53 -6.81
N TYR A 142 6.84 0.49 -7.24
CA TYR A 142 5.70 0.04 -6.44
C TYR A 142 5.14 -1.26 -6.99
N GLU A 143 4.42 -2.00 -6.16
CA GLU A 143 3.52 -3.04 -6.65
C GLU A 143 2.54 -2.46 -7.70
N PHE A 144 2.21 -3.25 -8.71
CA PHE A 144 1.31 -2.81 -9.77
C PHE A 144 -0.16 -2.95 -9.33
N MET A 145 -0.93 -1.87 -9.47
CA MET A 145 -2.34 -1.79 -9.11
C MET A 145 -3.20 -1.75 -10.38
N PRO A 146 -3.80 -2.87 -10.81
CA PRO A 146 -4.40 -3.01 -12.15
C PRO A 146 -5.63 -2.12 -12.37
N ASN A 147 -6.44 -1.88 -11.34
CA ASN A 147 -7.61 -1.02 -11.45
C ASN A 147 -7.25 0.47 -11.36
N GLY A 148 -5.99 0.80 -11.05
CA GLY A 148 -5.55 2.18 -10.90
C GLY A 148 -6.20 2.83 -9.68
N SER A 149 -6.53 4.11 -9.79
CA SER A 149 -6.94 4.95 -8.67
C SER A 149 -8.48 5.08 -8.55
N LEU A 150 -8.97 5.32 -7.33
CA LEU A 150 -10.39 5.30 -6.94
C LEU A 150 -11.23 6.39 -7.63
N GLU A 151 -10.63 7.54 -7.96
CA GLU A 151 -11.28 8.65 -8.67
C GLU A 151 -11.93 8.21 -10.00
N LYS A 152 -11.40 7.17 -10.64
CA LYS A 152 -11.95 6.63 -11.90
C LYS A 152 -13.30 5.96 -11.73
N PHE A 153 -13.66 5.60 -10.50
CA PHE A 153 -14.84 4.79 -10.19
C PHE A 153 -15.95 5.57 -9.51
N ILE A 154 -15.64 6.74 -8.92
CA ILE A 154 -16.60 7.48 -8.09
C ILE A 154 -17.24 8.67 -8.81
N TYR A 155 -16.57 9.31 -9.78
CA TYR A 155 -17.14 10.47 -10.46
C TYR A 155 -18.02 10.05 -11.65
N LYS A 156 -19.30 10.39 -11.56
CA LYS A 156 -20.34 9.98 -12.52
C LYS A 156 -20.30 10.76 -13.84
N GLU A 157 -19.68 11.94 -13.86
CA GLU A 157 -19.60 12.84 -15.02
C GLU A 157 -18.65 12.38 -16.13
N ASN A 158 -17.87 11.31 -15.93
CA ASN A 158 -16.99 10.79 -16.99
C ASN A 158 -17.77 9.82 -17.90
N PRO A 159 -18.07 10.19 -19.16
CA PRO A 159 -18.88 9.36 -20.07
C PRO A 159 -18.22 8.01 -20.39
N SER A 160 -16.90 7.91 -20.19
CA SER A 160 -16.10 6.70 -20.33
C SER A 160 -16.21 5.71 -19.15
N ASN A 161 -16.95 6.06 -18.09
CA ASN A 161 -17.04 5.30 -16.84
C ASN A 161 -18.44 4.76 -16.52
N ALA A 162 -19.42 4.87 -17.41
CA ALA A 162 -20.79 4.39 -17.18
C ALA A 162 -20.83 2.89 -16.81
N ASP A 163 -19.98 2.06 -17.43
CA ASP A 163 -19.86 0.62 -17.15
C ASP A 163 -18.89 0.28 -16.01
N ARG A 164 -18.33 1.29 -15.32
CA ARG A 164 -17.28 1.14 -14.30
C ARG A 164 -17.70 1.60 -12.90
N GLN A 165 -18.98 1.89 -12.66
CA GLN A 165 -19.42 2.29 -11.33
C GLN A 165 -19.37 1.11 -10.35
N LEU A 166 -18.84 1.36 -9.15
CA LEU A 166 -18.80 0.38 -8.08
C LEU A 166 -20.14 0.39 -7.32
N GLY A 167 -20.64 -0.79 -6.99
CA GLY A 167 -21.80 -0.92 -6.10
C GLY A 167 -21.51 -0.46 -4.68
N TRP A 168 -22.57 -0.14 -3.93
CA TRP A 168 -22.49 0.38 -2.56
C TRP A 168 -21.73 -0.52 -1.60
N GLU A 169 -21.93 -1.84 -1.68
CA GLU A 169 -21.20 -2.80 -0.85
C GLU A 169 -19.67 -2.71 -1.08
N THR A 170 -19.24 -2.57 -2.34
CA THR A 170 -17.83 -2.42 -2.68
C THR A 170 -17.29 -1.07 -2.21
N LEU A 171 -18.03 0.02 -2.39
CA LEU A 171 -17.64 1.34 -1.88
C LEU A 171 -17.50 1.33 -0.35
N TYR A 172 -18.39 0.63 0.35
CA TYR A 172 -18.32 0.47 1.80
C TYR A 172 -17.07 -0.31 2.25
N LYS A 173 -16.77 -1.43 1.59
CA LYS A 173 -15.54 -2.21 1.83
C LYS A 173 -14.28 -1.38 1.56
N ILE A 174 -14.30 -0.55 0.51
CA ILE A 174 -13.23 0.39 0.19
C ILE A 174 -13.05 1.41 1.32
N ALA A 175 -14.13 2.06 1.77
CA ALA A 175 -14.06 3.03 2.87
C ALA A 175 -13.45 2.40 4.14
N ILE A 176 -13.90 1.20 4.52
CA ILE A 176 -13.34 0.44 5.64
C ILE A 176 -11.85 0.14 5.44
N GLY A 177 -11.45 -0.33 4.26
CA GLY A 177 -10.06 -0.63 3.97
C GLY A 177 -9.15 0.60 4.09
N ILE A 178 -9.61 1.76 3.62
CA ILE A 178 -8.85 3.01 3.75
C ILE A 178 -8.74 3.42 5.22
N ALA A 179 -9.84 3.32 5.99
CA ALA A 179 -9.83 3.62 7.42
C ALA A 179 -8.84 2.73 8.19
N ARG A 180 -8.78 1.42 7.87
CA ARG A 180 -7.78 0.49 8.43
C ARG A 180 -6.35 0.88 8.06
N GLY A 181 -6.13 1.29 6.81
CA GLY A 181 -4.83 1.82 6.36
C GLY A 181 -4.41 3.05 7.17
N LEU A 182 -5.32 4.00 7.40
CA LEU A 182 -5.06 5.20 8.20
C LEU A 182 -4.80 4.87 9.68
N GLU A 183 -5.61 4.01 10.29
CA GLU A 183 -5.39 3.53 11.65
C GLU A 183 -3.99 2.91 11.80
N TYR A 184 -3.59 2.08 10.82
CA TYR A 184 -2.25 1.51 10.79
C TYR A 184 -1.16 2.58 10.72
N LEU A 185 -1.29 3.60 9.86
CA LEU A 185 -0.31 4.69 9.80
C LEU A 185 -0.22 5.49 11.11
N HIS A 186 -1.35 5.76 11.74
CA HIS A 186 -1.42 6.59 12.94
C HIS A 186 -0.98 5.86 14.20
N ARG A 187 -1.35 4.58 14.32
CA ARG A 187 -1.20 3.80 15.56
C ARG A 187 -0.49 2.47 15.37
N GLY A 188 -0.63 1.81 14.22
CA GLY A 188 -0.06 0.48 13.95
C GLY A 188 1.44 0.48 13.63
N CYS A 189 1.98 1.56 13.07
CA CYS A 189 3.39 1.72 12.76
C CYS A 189 4.26 1.95 14.02
N ASN A 190 5.54 1.56 13.93
CA ASN A 190 6.54 1.83 14.99
C ASN A 190 6.75 3.33 15.24
N THR A 191 6.56 4.15 14.21
CA THR A 191 6.49 5.61 14.29
C THR A 191 5.16 6.05 13.70
N GLY A 192 4.49 7.03 14.31
CA GLY A 192 3.28 7.62 13.73
C GLY A 192 3.60 8.25 12.38
N ILE A 193 2.71 8.07 11.40
CA ILE A 193 2.82 8.66 10.07
C ILE A 193 1.52 9.40 9.77
N LEU A 194 1.59 10.71 9.58
CA LEU A 194 0.49 11.51 9.05
C LEU A 194 0.63 11.60 7.53
N HIS A 195 -0.43 11.34 6.77
CA HIS A 195 -0.37 11.26 5.32
C HIS A 195 -0.48 12.63 4.64
N PHE A 196 -1.40 13.48 5.11
CA PHE A 196 -1.73 14.83 4.62
C PHE A 196 -2.25 14.97 3.19
N ASP A 197 -2.36 13.88 2.43
CA ASP A 197 -2.90 13.92 1.05
C ASP A 197 -3.90 12.79 0.78
N ILE A 198 -4.80 12.51 1.72
CA ILE A 198 -5.89 11.54 1.52
C ILE A 198 -6.94 12.13 0.59
N LYS A 199 -7.12 11.48 -0.56
CA LYS A 199 -8.09 11.84 -1.62
C LYS A 199 -8.25 10.66 -2.59
N PRO A 200 -9.31 10.62 -3.41
CA PRO A 200 -9.57 9.49 -4.33
C PRO A 200 -8.38 9.14 -5.26
N HIS A 201 -7.67 10.15 -5.75
CA HIS A 201 -6.51 9.99 -6.64
C HIS A 201 -5.33 9.23 -6.01
N ASN A 202 -5.24 9.25 -4.68
CA ASN A 202 -4.16 8.63 -3.91
C ASN A 202 -4.60 7.29 -3.28
N ILE A 203 -5.77 6.78 -3.64
CA ILE A 203 -6.20 5.44 -3.26
C ILE A 203 -6.14 4.56 -4.51
N LEU A 204 -5.22 3.60 -4.52
CA LEU A 204 -5.11 2.63 -5.61
C LEU A 204 -5.92 1.37 -5.29
N LEU A 205 -6.41 0.70 -6.33
CA LEU A 205 -7.26 -0.48 -6.25
C LEU A 205 -6.55 -1.66 -6.91
N ASP A 206 -6.43 -2.76 -6.16
CA ASP A 206 -5.90 -4.00 -6.71
C ASP A 206 -6.96 -4.71 -7.57
N GLU A 207 -6.64 -5.90 -8.07
CA GLU A 207 -7.54 -6.71 -8.92
C GLU A 207 -8.89 -7.02 -8.27
N ASN A 208 -8.96 -7.08 -6.94
CA ASN A 208 -10.16 -7.39 -6.16
C ASN A 208 -10.81 -6.14 -5.56
N PHE A 209 -10.43 -4.95 -6.05
CA PHE A 209 -10.87 -3.65 -5.50
C PHE A 209 -10.49 -3.43 -4.03
N CYS A 210 -9.46 -4.10 -3.52
CA CYS A 210 -8.89 -3.79 -2.22
C CYS A 210 -8.17 -2.43 -2.30
N PRO A 211 -8.48 -1.47 -1.41
CA PRO A 211 -7.88 -0.15 -1.46
C PRO A 211 -6.49 -0.15 -0.82
N LYS A 212 -5.56 0.57 -1.44
CA LYS A 212 -4.24 0.84 -0.91
C LYS A 212 -3.90 2.32 -0.99
N ILE A 213 -3.54 2.90 0.16
CA ILE A 213 -3.11 4.31 0.25
C ILE A 213 -1.75 4.46 -0.44
N PHE A 214 -1.66 5.48 -1.29
CA PHE A 214 -0.50 5.82 -2.12
C PHE A 214 -0.09 7.29 -1.92
N ASP A 215 1.10 7.63 -2.40
CA ASP A 215 1.69 8.97 -2.45
C ASP A 215 2.00 9.64 -1.10
N PHE A 216 3.03 9.11 -0.44
CA PHE A 216 3.59 9.62 0.81
C PHE A 216 4.44 10.90 0.65
N GLY A 217 4.22 11.69 -0.40
CA GLY A 217 5.03 12.88 -0.71
C GLY A 217 4.93 13.97 0.35
N LEU A 218 3.74 14.14 0.91
CA LEU A 218 3.45 15.13 1.93
C LEU A 218 3.50 14.56 3.35
N ALA A 219 3.73 13.26 3.48
CA ALA A 219 3.66 12.55 4.76
C ALA A 219 4.63 13.13 5.79
N LYS A 220 4.31 12.97 7.07
CA LYS A 220 5.19 13.34 8.18
C LYS A 220 5.27 12.20 9.18
N ILE A 221 6.50 11.89 9.54
CA ILE A 221 6.82 10.96 10.61
C ILE A 221 6.76 11.75 11.92
N CYS A 222 5.98 11.28 12.89
CA CYS A 222 5.92 11.83 14.23
C CYS A 222 6.30 10.80 15.30
N PRO A 223 6.84 11.26 16.44
CA PRO A 223 6.91 10.45 17.65
C PRO A 223 5.51 9.98 18.04
N ARG A 224 5.39 8.74 18.51
CA ARG A 224 4.09 8.15 18.89
C ARG A 224 3.43 8.89 20.07
N GLU A 225 4.25 9.49 20.92
CA GLU A 225 3.85 10.21 22.14
C GLU A 225 3.42 11.65 21.86
N GLU A 226 3.81 12.20 20.70
CA GLU A 226 3.43 13.55 20.26
C GLU A 226 2.30 13.44 19.23
N SER A 227 1.07 13.70 19.67
CA SER A 227 -0.09 13.74 18.78
C SER A 227 -0.11 15.00 17.90
N VAL A 228 0.71 16.01 18.21
CA VAL A 228 0.74 17.31 17.55
C VAL A 228 2.07 17.54 16.85
N ILE A 229 2.03 17.94 15.58
CA ILE A 229 3.23 18.24 14.80
C ILE A 229 3.35 19.75 14.56
N SER A 230 4.55 20.30 14.72
CA SER A 230 4.87 21.65 14.22
C SER A 230 5.16 21.59 12.71
N MET A 231 4.42 22.36 11.93
CA MET A 231 4.60 22.44 10.47
C MET A 231 5.05 23.83 10.03
N LEU A 232 5.74 23.93 8.90
CA LEU A 232 6.01 25.20 8.22
C LEU A 232 5.10 25.24 6.98
N GLY A 233 4.07 26.09 7.02
CA GLY A 233 3.08 26.25 5.94
C GLY A 233 1.98 25.18 5.89
N ALA A 234 0.90 25.48 5.18
CA ALA A 234 -0.17 24.54 4.87
C ALA A 234 0.32 23.48 3.87
N ARG A 235 -0.11 22.23 4.05
CA ARG A 235 0.14 21.12 3.12
C ARG A 235 -1.16 20.35 2.87
N GLY A 236 -1.25 19.73 1.71
CA GLY A 236 -2.39 18.91 1.28
C GLY A 236 -3.06 19.44 0.02
N THR A 237 -4.16 18.81 -0.37
CA THR A 237 -4.92 19.17 -1.56
C THR A 237 -6.18 19.96 -1.18
N ALA A 238 -6.36 21.14 -1.78
CA ALA A 238 -7.54 21.98 -1.56
C ALA A 238 -8.85 21.17 -1.72
N GLY A 239 -9.79 21.36 -0.81
CA GLY A 239 -11.01 20.56 -0.70
C GLY A 239 -10.91 19.40 0.30
N TYR A 240 -9.70 18.92 0.64
CA TYR A 240 -9.48 17.86 1.63
C TYR A 240 -8.67 18.33 2.86
N ILE A 241 -8.10 19.53 2.81
CA ILE A 241 -7.28 20.09 3.91
C ILE A 241 -8.17 20.44 5.10
N ALA A 242 -7.82 19.91 6.27
CA ALA A 242 -8.49 20.23 7.53
C ALA A 242 -8.28 21.69 7.95
N PRO A 243 -9.26 22.36 8.58
CA PRO A 243 -9.20 23.78 8.92
C PRO A 243 -7.96 24.17 9.75
N GLU A 244 -7.57 23.34 10.71
CA GLU A 244 -6.44 23.58 11.61
C GLU A 244 -5.07 23.56 10.90
N VAL A 245 -5.00 22.98 9.69
CA VAL A 245 -3.76 22.92 8.89
C VAL A 245 -3.41 24.27 8.28
N PHE A 246 -4.42 25.09 7.92
CA PHE A 246 -4.20 26.44 7.39
C PHE A 246 -4.57 27.56 8.36
N CYS A 247 -5.36 27.27 9.41
CA CYS A 247 -5.73 28.21 10.45
C CYS A 247 -5.42 27.65 11.85
N ARG A 248 -4.25 28.00 12.39
CA ARG A 248 -3.77 27.51 13.69
C ARG A 248 -4.61 27.95 14.90
N ASN A 249 -5.48 28.94 14.72
CA ASN A 249 -6.39 29.39 15.77
C ASN A 249 -7.53 28.39 16.00
N ILE A 250 -7.83 27.52 15.02
CA ILE A 250 -8.89 26.50 15.11
C ILE A 250 -8.41 25.29 15.91
N GLY A 251 -7.13 24.95 15.82
CA GLY A 251 -6.59 23.81 16.54
C GLY A 251 -5.15 23.49 16.16
N ARG A 252 -4.67 22.35 16.67
CA ARG A 252 -3.32 21.83 16.42
C ARG A 252 -3.37 20.68 15.42
N VAL A 253 -2.45 20.70 14.46
CA VAL A 253 -2.33 19.66 13.44
C VAL A 253 -1.95 18.32 14.07
N SER A 254 -2.72 17.28 13.76
CA SER A 254 -2.58 15.93 14.31
C SER A 254 -3.08 14.89 13.31
N HIS A 255 -3.16 13.63 13.73
CA HIS A 255 -3.84 12.57 12.95
C HIS A 255 -5.30 12.90 12.60
N LYS A 256 -5.96 13.79 13.34
CA LYS A 256 -7.31 14.29 13.02
C LYS A 256 -7.37 15.01 11.68
N SER A 257 -6.26 15.58 11.21
CA SER A 257 -6.23 16.20 9.88
C SER A 257 -6.38 15.17 8.74
N ASP A 258 -5.83 13.96 8.90
CA ASP A 258 -6.07 12.86 7.96
C ASP A 258 -7.51 12.30 8.08
N VAL A 259 -8.07 12.30 9.30
CA VAL A 259 -9.47 11.90 9.54
C VAL A 259 -10.43 12.85 8.81
N TYR A 260 -10.19 14.15 8.88
CA TYR A 260 -10.95 15.13 8.12
C TYR A 260 -10.87 14.87 6.60
N SER A 261 -9.66 14.67 6.07
CA SER A 261 -9.48 14.36 4.65
C SER A 261 -10.18 13.06 4.24
N TYR A 262 -10.18 12.03 5.11
CA TYR A 262 -10.93 10.79 4.92
C TYR A 262 -12.43 11.05 4.83
N GLY A 263 -13.01 11.82 5.76
CA GLY A 263 -14.44 12.16 5.73
C GLY A 263 -14.83 12.90 4.45
N MET A 264 -14.03 13.89 4.04
CA MET A 264 -14.24 14.59 2.76
C MET A 264 -14.21 13.61 1.58
N MET A 265 -13.24 12.71 1.51
CA MET A 265 -13.13 11.72 0.44
C MET A 265 -14.33 10.76 0.42
N VAL A 266 -14.79 10.27 1.57
CA VAL A 266 -15.95 9.36 1.65
C VAL A 266 -17.23 10.07 1.21
N LEU A 267 -17.40 11.37 1.51
CA LEU A 267 -18.53 12.14 0.99
C LEU A 267 -18.51 12.22 -0.55
N GLU A 268 -17.35 12.35 -1.18
CA GLU A 268 -17.27 12.28 -2.65
C GLU A 268 -17.60 10.89 -3.19
N MET A 269 -17.19 9.82 -2.48
CA MET A 269 -17.55 8.44 -2.84
C MET A 269 -19.08 8.25 -2.84
N VAL A 270 -19.76 8.77 -1.82
CA VAL A 270 -21.23 8.65 -1.68
C VAL A 270 -21.96 9.56 -2.67
N GLY A 271 -21.55 10.83 -2.78
CA GLY A 271 -22.19 11.80 -3.66
C GLY A 271 -21.98 11.49 -5.15
N GLY A 272 -20.90 10.80 -5.49
CA GLY A 272 -20.51 10.52 -6.88
C GLY A 272 -20.09 11.77 -7.66
N ARG A 273 -19.74 12.84 -6.94
CA ARG A 273 -19.39 14.18 -7.42
C ARG A 273 -18.36 14.80 -6.49
N LYS A 274 -17.76 15.92 -6.91
CA LYS A 274 -16.87 16.69 -6.05
C LYS A 274 -17.64 17.35 -4.92
N ASN A 275 -17.02 17.48 -3.74
CA ASN A 275 -17.65 18.12 -2.59
C ASN A 275 -17.97 19.60 -2.82
N ILE A 276 -17.19 20.26 -3.67
CA ILE A 276 -17.46 21.60 -4.17
C ILE A 276 -17.70 21.44 -5.66
N ASP A 277 -18.93 21.70 -6.07
CA ASP A 277 -19.33 21.62 -7.47
C ASP A 277 -20.17 22.86 -7.80
N VAL A 278 -19.58 23.73 -8.61
CA VAL A 278 -20.16 25.00 -9.02
C VAL A 278 -21.09 24.86 -10.23
N SER A 279 -21.23 23.65 -10.78
CA SER A 279 -22.07 23.37 -11.94
C SER A 279 -23.52 23.06 -11.58
N VAL A 280 -23.84 22.91 -10.28
CA VAL A 280 -25.20 22.65 -9.82
C VAL A 280 -26.11 23.87 -9.90
N ASP A 281 -27.40 23.61 -10.18
CA ASP A 281 -28.42 24.64 -10.41
C ASP A 281 -28.77 25.44 -9.13
N HIS A 282 -28.54 24.86 -7.95
CA HIS A 282 -28.92 25.45 -6.67
C HIS A 282 -27.70 25.73 -5.78
N VAL A 283 -27.57 26.97 -5.32
CA VAL A 283 -26.46 27.44 -4.46
C VAL A 283 -26.33 26.61 -3.18
N SER A 284 -27.46 26.13 -2.63
CA SER A 284 -27.50 25.26 -1.46
C SER A 284 -26.85 23.88 -1.68
N GLU A 285 -26.68 23.46 -2.93
CA GLU A 285 -26.10 22.17 -3.30
C GLU A 285 -24.62 22.27 -3.67
N ILE A 286 -24.05 23.48 -3.75
CA ILE A 286 -22.65 23.67 -4.16
C ILE A 286 -21.70 22.95 -3.22
N TYR A 287 -21.97 23.00 -1.91
CA TYR A 287 -21.19 22.32 -0.88
C TYR A 287 -21.93 21.06 -0.39
N PHE A 288 -21.55 19.92 -0.96
CA PHE A 288 -22.20 18.63 -0.74
C PHE A 288 -22.31 18.21 0.75
N PRO A 289 -21.28 18.41 1.61
CA PRO A 289 -21.39 18.05 3.03
C PRO A 289 -22.52 18.76 3.77
N HIS A 290 -22.73 20.06 3.52
CA HIS A 290 -23.82 20.81 4.14
C HIS A 290 -25.18 20.42 3.55
N TYR A 291 -25.24 20.18 2.24
CA TYR A 291 -26.45 19.71 1.56
C TYR A 291 -26.93 18.38 2.14
N ILE A 292 -26.04 17.39 2.23
CA ILE A 292 -26.42 16.04 2.69
C ILE A 292 -26.72 16.02 4.20
N TYR A 293 -26.05 16.86 5.00
CA TYR A 293 -26.38 17.04 6.41
C TYR A 293 -27.83 17.48 6.60
N LYS A 294 -28.28 18.50 5.85
CA LYS A 294 -29.67 19.01 5.96
C LYS A 294 -30.71 17.95 5.62
N ARG A 295 -30.46 17.13 4.59
CA ARG A 295 -31.38 16.04 4.23
C ARG A 295 -31.49 15.00 5.35
N ILE A 296 -30.37 14.65 5.99
CA ILE A 296 -30.38 13.73 7.14
C ILE A 296 -31.13 14.35 8.33
N GLU A 297 -30.86 15.62 8.65
CA GLU A 297 -31.49 16.32 9.77
C GLU A 297 -33.02 16.43 9.61
N LEU A 298 -33.49 16.58 8.37
CA LEU A 298 -34.91 16.70 8.03
C LEU A 298 -35.59 15.35 7.71
N ASP A 299 -34.86 14.23 7.81
CA ASP A 299 -35.31 12.88 7.41
C ASP A 299 -35.85 12.84 5.96
N GLU A 300 -35.21 13.60 5.07
CA GLU A 300 -35.52 13.64 3.64
C GLU A 300 -34.80 12.52 2.88
N GLU A 301 -35.33 12.16 1.71
CA GLU A 301 -34.64 11.25 0.79
C GLU A 301 -33.25 11.80 0.45
N LEU A 302 -32.21 10.96 0.46
CA LEU A 302 -30.83 11.42 0.30
C LEU A 302 -30.51 12.01 -1.09
N GLY A 303 -31.35 11.73 -2.10
CA GLY A 303 -31.14 12.20 -3.48
C GLY A 303 -29.90 11.60 -4.16
N LEU A 304 -29.45 10.43 -3.68
CA LEU A 304 -28.28 9.74 -4.21
C LEU A 304 -28.68 8.80 -5.35
N GLN A 305 -28.02 8.93 -6.49
CA GLN A 305 -28.28 8.03 -7.61
C GLN A 305 -27.65 6.65 -7.36
N GLY A 306 -28.34 5.59 -7.80
CA GLY A 306 -27.87 4.21 -7.71
C GLY A 306 -28.24 3.50 -6.41
N LEU A 307 -29.12 4.09 -5.58
CA LEU A 307 -29.78 3.38 -4.48
C LEU A 307 -30.87 2.48 -5.05
N ILE A 308 -30.63 1.18 -5.11
CA ILE A 308 -31.55 0.20 -5.71
C ILE A 308 -32.27 -0.59 -4.62
N SER A 309 -31.64 -0.73 -3.44
CA SER A 309 -32.16 -1.48 -2.31
C SER A 309 -32.14 -0.69 -1.01
N LYS A 310 -32.91 -1.13 -0.01
CA LYS A 310 -32.84 -0.62 1.36
C LYS A 310 -31.47 -0.83 1.99
N GLU A 311 -30.77 -1.89 1.62
CA GLU A 311 -29.42 -2.17 2.11
C GLU A 311 -28.42 -1.12 1.62
N ASP A 312 -28.52 -0.73 0.34
CA ASP A 312 -27.72 0.37 -0.22
C ASP A 312 -27.96 1.70 0.52
N GLU A 313 -29.22 1.99 0.83
CA GLU A 313 -29.60 3.20 1.57
C GLU A 313 -29.01 3.22 2.97
N GLU A 314 -29.06 2.09 3.69
CA GLU A 314 -28.47 1.95 5.02
C GLU A 314 -26.94 2.08 4.99
N ILE A 315 -26.29 1.51 3.98
CA ILE A 315 -24.84 1.67 3.76
C ILE A 315 -24.51 3.15 3.51
N ALA A 316 -25.23 3.80 2.60
CA ALA A 316 -25.01 5.21 2.28
C ALA A 316 -25.19 6.11 3.51
N LYS A 317 -26.30 5.93 4.27
CA LYS A 317 -26.56 6.67 5.52
C LYS A 317 -25.40 6.50 6.51
N LYS A 318 -24.94 5.27 6.75
CA LYS A 318 -23.80 5.01 7.65
C LYS A 318 -22.53 5.72 7.20
N MET A 319 -22.20 5.63 5.90
CA MET A 319 -21.02 6.29 5.34
C MET A 319 -21.11 7.81 5.50
N ILE A 320 -22.27 8.41 5.24
CA ILE A 320 -22.45 9.86 5.40
C ILE A 320 -22.29 10.27 6.86
N ILE A 321 -22.97 9.61 7.80
CA ILE A 321 -22.94 9.96 9.23
C ILE A 321 -21.50 9.91 9.75
N VAL A 322 -20.78 8.83 9.48
CA VAL A 322 -19.37 8.70 9.87
C VAL A 322 -18.53 9.82 9.25
N SER A 323 -18.76 10.14 7.98
CA SER A 323 -17.99 11.18 7.29
C SER A 323 -18.26 12.56 7.87
N LEU A 324 -19.52 12.87 8.21
CA LEU A 324 -19.90 14.12 8.88
C LEU A 324 -19.22 14.25 10.25
N TRP A 325 -19.12 13.16 11.01
CA TRP A 325 -18.32 13.16 12.26
C TRP A 325 -16.82 13.33 12.02
N CYS A 326 -16.28 12.86 10.90
CA CYS A 326 -14.88 13.05 10.56
C CYS A 326 -14.53 14.51 10.20
N ILE A 327 -15.46 15.28 9.63
CA ILE A 327 -15.19 16.64 9.09
C ILE A 327 -15.57 17.77 10.04
N GLN A 328 -15.62 17.50 11.35
CA GLN A 328 -15.88 18.55 12.35
C GLN A 328 -14.76 19.61 12.32
N THR A 329 -15.14 20.87 12.48
CA THR A 329 -14.19 21.99 12.48
C THR A 329 -13.23 21.94 13.66
N ASP A 330 -13.71 21.50 14.82
CA ASP A 330 -12.89 21.32 16.01
C ASP A 330 -12.22 19.93 15.98
N PRO A 331 -10.88 19.86 15.84
CA PRO A 331 -10.18 18.57 15.82
C PRO A 331 -10.23 17.83 17.16
N SER A 332 -10.66 18.46 18.25
CA SER A 332 -10.81 17.81 19.57
C SER A 332 -12.10 17.01 19.72
N SER A 333 -13.09 17.24 18.84
CA SER A 333 -14.38 16.54 18.83
C SER A 333 -14.31 15.07 18.46
#